data_AF-A0AAW0NNB3-F1
#
_entry.id   AF-A0AAW0NNB3-F1
#
_cell.length_a   1.000
_cell.length_b   1.000
_cell.length_c   1.000
_cell.angle_alpha   90.00
_cell.angle_beta   90.00
_cell.angle_gamma   90.00
#
_symmetry.space_group_name_H-M   'P 1'
#
loop_
_entity.id
_entity.type
_entity.pdbx_description
1 polymer ?
#
loop_
_entity_poly.entity_id
_entity_poly.type
_entity_poly.pdbx_seq_one_letter_code
_entity_poly.pdbx_strand_id
1 'polypeptide(L)'
;MVKPMLNKKQMQKRLKWAKQHGEWTAEDWQKVVFSDESRFCISFGDQGPRVWLRGGETYNHECVKRSVKFPQSVMVWGCMSARGVGKLCFLKKTVNAAVYQDVLETFLIPTVEEQFGEEDFIFQQDLAPAHAAKSTKDWFTRKQLEVLAWPANSPDLNVIENLWAIIKRKIRNRKPTKLDQLKQNIATAWEAVNWTMLKATRSTMLTPGASNNKVKYSRLAADDDGYIDLQFKRSPPKVPYKAIALAIFLFLIGSLLISFGALLLSGSIEVEHPDRTIPVIIIGVLVFLPGFYHLRIAYYASKGYRGYSFEDIPDFGD
;
A
#
# COMPACT_ATOMS: atom_id res chain seq x y z
N MET A 1 -7.58 -3.48 3.11
CA MET A 1 -7.22 -2.15 3.61
C MET A 1 -5.72 -2.10 3.75
N VAL A 2 -5.06 -1.16 3.07
CA VAL A 2 -3.65 -0.83 3.33
C VAL A 2 -3.67 0.17 4.47
N LYS A 3 -3.01 -0.14 5.59
CA LYS A 3 -2.97 0.77 6.73
C LYS A 3 -1.92 1.86 6.46
N PRO A 4 -2.27 3.15 6.51
CA PRO A 4 -1.27 4.21 6.36
C PRO A 4 -0.29 4.15 7.54
N MET A 5 0.99 4.39 7.29
CA MET A 5 1.96 4.59 8.38
C MET A 5 1.59 5.87 9.14
N LEU A 6 1.29 5.72 10.43
CA LEU A 6 0.94 6.84 11.29
C LEU A 6 2.18 7.35 12.03
N ASN A 7 2.34 8.67 12.07
CA ASN A 7 3.36 9.29 12.91
C ASN A 7 2.87 9.44 14.37
N LYS A 8 3.79 9.65 15.33
CA LYS A 8 3.46 9.78 16.76
C LYS A 8 2.40 10.87 17.04
N LYS A 9 2.47 12.00 16.33
CA LYS A 9 1.51 13.11 16.49
C LYS A 9 0.09 12.72 16.03
N GLN A 10 -0.02 11.99 14.92
CA GLN A 10 -1.29 11.49 14.40
C GLN A 10 -1.90 10.47 15.37
N MET A 11 -1.09 9.56 15.92
CA MET A 11 -1.54 8.58 16.91
C MET A 11 -2.11 9.27 18.15
N GLN A 12 -1.43 10.30 18.68
CA GLN A 12 -1.93 11.07 19.83
C GLN A 12 -3.25 11.78 19.52
N LYS A 13 -3.36 12.42 18.35
CA LYS A 13 -4.60 13.09 17.93
C LYS A 13 -5.76 12.10 17.79
N ARG A 14 -5.52 10.94 17.18
CA ARG A 14 -6.50 9.86 17.05
C ARG A 14 -6.95 9.33 18.41
N LEU A 15 -6.01 9.08 19.33
CA LEU A 15 -6.33 8.60 20.67
C LEU A 15 -7.12 9.64 21.46
N LYS A 16 -6.75 10.92 21.39
CA LYS A 16 -7.49 12.01 22.03
C LYS A 16 -8.92 12.08 21.50
N TRP A 17 -9.07 12.02 20.18
CA TRP A 17 -10.39 12.03 19.53
C TRP A 17 -11.24 10.83 19.97
N ALA A 18 -10.67 9.63 19.94
CA ALA A 18 -11.39 8.41 20.35
C ALA A 18 -11.80 8.44 21.83
N LYS A 19 -10.96 9.00 22.72
CA LYS A 19 -11.32 9.20 24.13
C LYS A 19 -12.45 10.20 24.31
N GLN A 20 -12.44 11.31 23.57
CA GLN A 20 -13.49 12.34 23.63
C GLN A 20 -14.86 11.81 23.19
N HIS A 21 -14.89 10.87 22.25
CA HIS A 21 -16.12 10.28 21.73
C HIS A 21 -16.37 8.87 22.29
N GLY A 22 -15.62 8.47 23.33
CA GLY A 22 -15.74 7.14 23.93
C GLY A 22 -17.00 6.97 24.77
N GLU A 23 -17.58 8.08 25.25
CA GLU A 23 -18.81 8.11 26.04
C GLU A 23 -20.07 8.38 25.18
N TRP A 24 -19.91 8.64 23.89
CA TRP A 24 -21.02 8.90 22.99
C TRP A 24 -21.95 7.69 22.88
N THR A 25 -23.25 7.93 23.03
CA THR A 25 -24.24 6.87 22.96
C THR A 25 -24.63 6.56 21.53
N ALA A 26 -25.46 5.53 21.35
CA ALA A 26 -25.98 5.18 20.05
C ALA A 26 -26.80 6.31 19.41
N GLU A 27 -27.46 7.11 20.22
CA GLU A 27 -28.30 8.24 19.83
C GLU A 27 -27.44 9.40 19.32
N ASP A 28 -26.29 9.65 19.95
CA ASP A 28 -25.34 10.66 19.49
C ASP A 28 -24.78 10.30 18.11
N TRP A 29 -24.34 9.06 17.93
CA TRP A 29 -23.86 8.57 16.63
C TRP A 29 -24.95 8.53 15.54
N GLN A 30 -26.23 8.48 15.92
CA GLN A 30 -27.34 8.53 14.97
C GLN A 30 -27.52 9.91 14.33
N LYS A 31 -27.03 10.97 14.98
CA LYS A 31 -27.04 12.35 14.46
C LYS A 31 -25.90 12.61 13.47
N VAL A 32 -24.93 11.71 13.36
CA VAL A 32 -23.75 11.92 12.50
C VAL A 32 -24.05 11.49 11.07
N VAL A 33 -23.77 12.39 10.13
CA VAL A 33 -23.80 12.14 8.69
C VAL A 33 -22.37 11.95 8.19
N PHE A 34 -22.00 10.71 7.90
CA PHE A 34 -20.69 10.36 7.35
C PHE A 34 -20.66 10.60 5.85
N SER A 35 -19.57 11.16 5.34
CA SER A 35 -19.36 11.38 3.91
C SER A 35 -17.95 10.98 3.49
N ASP A 36 -17.80 10.62 2.22
CA ASP A 36 -16.50 10.29 1.63
C ASP A 36 -16.58 10.18 0.11
N GLU A 37 -15.42 10.29 -0.55
CA GLU A 37 -15.23 10.00 -1.96
C GLU A 37 -14.59 8.62 -2.18
N SER A 38 -15.19 7.81 -3.05
CA SER A 38 -14.61 6.52 -3.44
C SER A 38 -14.42 6.41 -4.94
N ARG A 39 -13.26 5.86 -5.33
CA ARG A 39 -12.96 5.49 -6.72
C ARG A 39 -13.37 4.05 -7.00
N PHE A 40 -14.16 3.85 -8.06
CA PHE A 40 -14.53 2.56 -8.61
C PHE A 40 -13.87 2.35 -9.96
N CYS A 41 -13.13 1.26 -10.12
CA CYS A 41 -12.47 0.92 -11.37
C CYS A 41 -13.19 -0.26 -12.05
N ILE A 42 -13.28 -0.22 -13.38
CA ILE A 42 -13.55 -1.41 -14.18
C ILE A 42 -12.37 -2.35 -13.96
N SER A 43 -12.64 -3.49 -13.35
CA SER A 43 -11.59 -4.43 -12.93
C SER A 43 -10.92 -5.10 -14.15
N PHE A 44 -9.60 -4.93 -14.27
CA PHE A 44 -8.72 -5.70 -15.13
C PHE A 44 -7.51 -6.16 -14.29
N GLY A 45 -7.07 -7.42 -14.40
CA GLY A 45 -5.95 -7.97 -13.61
C GLY A 45 -6.29 -8.37 -12.16
N ASP A 46 -5.28 -8.95 -11.44
CA ASP A 46 -5.08 -9.40 -10.02
C ASP A 46 -6.25 -9.86 -9.14
N GLN A 47 -7.46 -9.74 -9.61
CA GLN A 47 -8.70 -9.98 -8.90
C GLN A 47 -9.41 -11.11 -9.65
N GLY A 48 -9.54 -12.25 -9.00
CA GLY A 48 -10.29 -13.41 -9.50
C GLY A 48 -9.77 -14.70 -8.87
N PRO A 49 -10.07 -15.87 -9.47
CA PRO A 49 -9.68 -17.15 -8.90
C PRO A 49 -8.17 -17.19 -8.67
N ARG A 50 -7.76 -17.70 -7.51
CA ARG A 50 -6.36 -18.09 -7.29
C ARG A 50 -6.10 -19.31 -8.17
N VAL A 51 -5.01 -19.28 -8.92
CA VAL A 51 -4.59 -20.38 -9.77
C VAL A 51 -3.43 -21.08 -9.07
N TRP A 52 -3.48 -22.40 -9.00
CA TRP A 52 -2.35 -23.21 -8.54
C TRP A 52 -1.49 -23.52 -9.77
N LEU A 53 -0.18 -23.28 -9.67
CA LEU A 53 0.77 -23.48 -10.77
C LEU A 53 1.76 -24.58 -10.41
N ARG A 54 2.13 -25.41 -11.38
CA ARG A 54 3.29 -26.30 -11.26
C ARG A 54 4.57 -25.51 -11.53
N GLY A 55 5.71 -26.02 -11.05
CA GLY A 55 7.01 -25.41 -11.30
C GLY A 55 7.27 -25.30 -12.81
N GLY A 56 7.56 -24.09 -13.29
CA GLY A 56 7.81 -23.79 -14.71
C GLY A 56 6.63 -23.15 -15.46
N GLU A 57 5.43 -23.09 -14.87
CA GLU A 57 4.22 -22.57 -15.54
C GLU A 57 3.97 -21.07 -15.31
N THR A 58 4.92 -20.35 -14.69
CA THR A 58 4.77 -18.95 -14.23
C THR A 58 4.36 -17.98 -15.35
N TYR A 59 4.74 -18.25 -16.60
CA TYR A 59 4.48 -17.40 -17.76
C TYR A 59 3.49 -17.99 -18.77
N ASN A 60 2.83 -19.10 -18.44
CA ASN A 60 1.82 -19.67 -19.34
C ASN A 60 0.68 -18.66 -19.54
N HIS A 61 0.37 -18.32 -20.79
CA HIS A 61 -0.69 -17.37 -21.13
C HIS A 61 -2.08 -17.76 -20.61
N GLU A 62 -2.34 -19.05 -20.39
CA GLU A 62 -3.56 -19.55 -19.75
C GLU A 62 -3.59 -19.28 -18.24
N CYS A 63 -2.42 -19.09 -17.64
CA CYS A 63 -2.19 -18.88 -16.21
C CYS A 63 -2.01 -17.40 -15.83
N VAL A 64 -1.83 -16.51 -16.82
CA VAL A 64 -1.58 -15.08 -16.61
C VAL A 64 -2.82 -14.25 -16.94
N LYS A 65 -3.24 -13.39 -16.00
CA LYS A 65 -4.30 -12.40 -16.25
C LYS A 65 -3.71 -11.13 -16.84
N ARG A 66 -4.24 -10.70 -17.97
CA ARG A 66 -3.92 -9.38 -18.55
C ARG A 66 -4.46 -8.27 -17.64
N SER A 67 -3.58 -7.34 -17.27
CA SER A 67 -3.93 -6.09 -16.58
C SER A 67 -3.73 -4.91 -17.52
N VAL A 68 -4.59 -3.89 -17.44
CA VAL A 68 -4.35 -2.61 -18.12
C VAL A 68 -3.72 -1.62 -17.14
N LYS A 69 -2.74 -0.83 -17.60
CA LYS A 69 -2.00 0.14 -16.76
C LYS A 69 -2.91 1.24 -16.19
N PHE A 70 -3.97 1.61 -16.91
CA PHE A 70 -4.93 2.64 -16.52
C PHE A 70 -6.37 2.15 -16.75
N PRO A 71 -6.95 1.39 -15.80
CA PRO A 71 -8.34 0.97 -15.93
C PRO A 71 -9.26 2.18 -15.92
N GLN A 72 -10.31 2.15 -16.73
CA GLN A 72 -11.38 3.15 -16.66
C GLN A 72 -11.98 3.14 -15.26
N SER A 73 -12.23 4.33 -14.72
CA SER A 73 -12.70 4.48 -13.36
C SER A 73 -13.64 5.67 -13.22
N VAL A 74 -14.52 5.58 -12.22
CA VAL A 74 -15.43 6.65 -11.83
C VAL A 74 -15.16 7.02 -10.38
N MET A 75 -15.12 8.32 -10.10
CA MET A 75 -15.10 8.83 -8.74
C MET A 75 -16.53 9.16 -8.33
N VAL A 76 -16.92 8.73 -7.14
CA VAL A 76 -18.25 9.03 -6.59
C VAL A 76 -18.10 9.68 -5.23
N TRP A 77 -19.01 10.59 -4.94
CA TRP A 77 -19.24 11.11 -3.60
C TRP A 77 -20.56 10.58 -3.08
N GLY A 78 -20.61 10.21 -1.81
CA GLY A 78 -21.83 9.83 -1.15
C GLY A 78 -21.77 10.12 0.34
N CYS A 79 -22.94 10.16 0.96
CA CYS A 79 -23.08 10.26 2.41
C CYS A 79 -24.03 9.18 2.94
N MET A 80 -23.89 8.88 4.23
CA MET A 80 -24.79 7.99 4.95
C MET A 80 -24.95 8.46 6.39
N SER A 81 -26.12 8.25 6.95
CA SER A 81 -26.41 8.41 8.36
C SER A 81 -26.92 7.09 8.93
N ALA A 82 -27.25 7.08 10.21
CA ALA A 82 -27.98 5.95 10.75
C ALA A 82 -29.34 5.74 10.08
N ARG A 83 -29.98 6.81 9.55
CA ARG A 83 -31.32 6.77 8.93
C ARG A 83 -31.33 6.18 7.52
N GLY A 84 -30.18 6.16 6.84
CA GLY A 84 -30.09 5.66 5.48
C GLY A 84 -28.89 6.21 4.72
N VAL A 85 -28.82 5.85 3.45
CA VAL A 85 -27.86 6.45 2.50
C VAL A 85 -28.46 7.70 1.87
N GLY A 86 -27.62 8.70 1.60
CA GLY A 86 -28.00 9.90 0.86
C GLY A 86 -27.99 9.72 -0.64
N LYS A 87 -28.15 10.82 -1.38
CA LYS A 87 -28.03 10.80 -2.84
C LYS A 87 -26.57 10.61 -3.27
N LEU A 88 -26.36 9.72 -4.25
CA LEU A 88 -25.04 9.45 -4.81
C LEU A 88 -24.68 10.44 -5.92
N CYS A 89 -23.49 11.03 -5.86
CA CYS A 89 -22.97 11.93 -6.88
C CYS A 89 -21.84 11.29 -7.70
N PHE A 90 -21.95 11.36 -9.03
CA PHE A 90 -20.89 10.95 -9.94
C PHE A 90 -20.01 12.14 -10.32
N LEU A 91 -18.77 12.14 -9.86
CA LEU A 91 -17.82 13.24 -10.05
C LEU A 91 -17.15 13.14 -11.43
N LYS A 92 -17.31 14.19 -12.25
CA LYS A 92 -16.77 14.24 -13.63
C LYS A 92 -15.33 14.74 -13.70
N LYS A 93 -14.85 15.47 -12.68
CA LYS A 93 -13.55 16.16 -12.63
C LYS A 93 -12.93 16.02 -11.25
N THR A 94 -11.67 16.40 -11.12
CA THR A 94 -10.99 16.55 -9.83
C THR A 94 -11.78 17.48 -8.92
N VAL A 95 -12.01 17.05 -7.68
CA VAL A 95 -12.75 17.82 -6.68
C VAL A 95 -11.86 18.95 -6.16
N ASN A 96 -12.20 20.19 -6.48
CA ASN A 96 -11.66 21.38 -5.83
C ASN A 96 -12.68 21.90 -4.80
N ALA A 97 -12.33 22.93 -4.04
CA ALA A 97 -13.20 23.47 -3.00
C ALA A 97 -14.56 23.96 -3.53
N ALA A 98 -14.62 24.57 -4.72
CA ALA A 98 -15.87 25.07 -5.30
C ALA A 98 -16.78 23.92 -5.75
N VAL A 99 -16.23 22.95 -6.49
CA VAL A 99 -16.95 21.73 -6.89
C VAL A 99 -17.44 20.97 -5.66
N TYR A 100 -16.65 20.92 -4.60
CA TYR A 100 -17.06 20.29 -3.34
C TYR A 100 -18.27 21.01 -2.72
N GLN A 101 -18.24 22.35 -2.62
CA GLN A 101 -19.38 23.14 -2.13
C GLN A 101 -20.64 22.92 -2.98
N ASP A 102 -20.52 22.87 -4.31
CA ASP A 102 -21.64 22.57 -5.21
C ASP A 102 -22.20 21.16 -4.97
N VAL A 103 -21.34 20.18 -4.69
CA VAL A 103 -21.74 18.81 -4.35
C VAL A 103 -22.49 18.80 -3.02
N LEU A 104 -22.02 19.51 -2.00
CA LEU A 104 -22.72 19.61 -0.73
C LEU A 104 -24.09 20.29 -0.90
N GLU A 105 -24.16 21.41 -1.61
CA GLU A 105 -25.41 22.12 -1.87
C GLU A 105 -26.43 21.25 -2.62
N THR A 106 -25.96 20.51 -3.64
CA THR A 106 -26.85 19.74 -4.52
C THR A 106 -27.26 18.38 -3.93
N PHE A 107 -26.37 17.74 -3.15
CA PHE A 107 -26.57 16.36 -2.69
C PHE A 107 -26.64 16.23 -1.17
N LEU A 108 -25.83 16.96 -0.40
CA LEU A 108 -25.89 16.89 1.07
C LEU A 108 -27.14 17.58 1.61
N ILE A 109 -27.35 18.86 1.26
CA ILE A 109 -28.45 19.67 1.84
C ILE A 109 -29.81 19.00 1.65
N PRO A 110 -30.21 18.54 0.44
CA PRO A 110 -31.49 17.87 0.28
C PRO A 110 -31.57 16.53 1.02
N THR A 111 -30.45 15.83 1.18
CA THR A 111 -30.41 14.57 1.93
C THR A 111 -30.64 14.81 3.43
N VAL A 112 -30.03 15.84 4.01
CA VAL A 112 -30.18 16.12 5.45
C VAL A 112 -31.57 16.69 5.75
N GLU A 113 -32.12 17.53 4.88
CA GLU A 113 -33.49 18.01 4.99
C GLU A 113 -34.49 16.85 4.93
N GLU A 114 -34.29 15.88 4.01
CA GLU A 114 -35.14 14.70 3.90
C GLU A 114 -35.01 13.74 5.10
N GLN A 115 -33.79 13.54 5.60
CA GLN A 115 -33.52 12.55 6.65
C GLN A 115 -33.77 13.09 8.06
N PHE A 116 -33.44 14.35 8.33
CA PHE A 116 -33.45 14.94 9.68
C PHE A 116 -34.53 16.01 9.85
N GLY A 117 -35.00 16.65 8.77
CA GLY A 117 -35.96 17.74 8.86
C GLY A 117 -35.41 18.90 9.68
N GLU A 118 -36.06 19.20 10.81
CA GLU A 118 -35.63 20.23 11.77
C GLU A 118 -34.70 19.71 12.87
N GLU A 119 -34.40 18.40 12.90
CA GLU A 119 -33.52 17.83 13.91
C GLU A 119 -32.05 18.20 13.69
N ASP A 120 -31.32 18.36 14.79
CA ASP A 120 -29.88 18.61 14.76
C ASP A 120 -29.11 17.41 14.18
N PHE A 121 -28.12 17.71 13.34
CA PHE A 121 -27.19 16.72 12.80
C PHE A 121 -25.76 17.25 12.82
N ILE A 122 -24.81 16.32 12.82
CA ILE A 122 -23.38 16.63 12.76
C ILE A 122 -22.81 16.07 11.48
N PHE A 123 -22.19 16.92 10.67
CA PHE A 123 -21.58 16.49 9.41
C PHE A 123 -20.15 16.01 9.61
N GLN A 124 -19.83 14.81 9.13
CA GLN A 124 -18.47 14.26 9.14
C GLN A 124 -17.89 14.26 7.72
N GLN A 125 -16.69 14.84 7.60
CA GLN A 125 -15.84 14.83 6.41
C GLN A 125 -14.38 14.59 6.81
N ASP A 126 -13.55 14.15 5.87
CA ASP A 126 -12.12 13.98 6.11
C ASP A 126 -11.36 15.33 6.02
N LEU A 127 -10.02 15.27 6.07
CA LEU A 127 -9.15 16.45 5.98
C LEU A 127 -8.52 16.64 4.60
N ALA A 128 -9.21 16.24 3.53
CA ALA A 128 -8.75 16.51 2.17
C ALA A 128 -8.58 18.02 1.94
N PRO A 129 -7.66 18.45 1.03
CA PRO A 129 -7.39 19.86 0.79
C PRO A 129 -8.63 20.70 0.44
N ALA A 130 -9.60 20.13 -0.28
CA ALA A 130 -10.85 20.80 -0.62
C ALA A 130 -11.76 21.03 0.62
N HIS A 131 -11.74 20.10 1.58
CA HIS A 131 -12.54 20.14 2.80
C HIS A 131 -11.94 21.12 3.83
N ALA A 132 -10.60 21.15 3.89
CA ALA A 132 -9.85 22.04 4.78
C ALA A 132 -9.71 23.48 4.26
N ALA A 133 -10.14 23.76 3.01
CA ALA A 133 -10.06 25.08 2.40
C ALA A 133 -10.86 26.14 3.18
N LYS A 134 -10.34 27.37 3.23
CA LYS A 134 -10.99 28.48 3.95
C LYS A 134 -12.41 28.74 3.42
N SER A 135 -12.59 28.78 2.09
CA SER A 135 -13.90 28.98 1.47
C SER A 135 -14.92 27.91 1.86
N THR A 136 -14.48 26.66 2.01
CA THR A 136 -15.34 25.54 2.44
C THR A 136 -15.75 25.69 3.91
N LYS A 137 -14.82 26.10 4.78
CA LYS A 137 -15.14 26.42 6.19
C LYS A 137 -16.12 27.58 6.29
N ASP A 138 -15.89 28.65 5.53
CA ASP A 138 -16.78 29.81 5.47
C ASP A 138 -18.18 29.44 4.92
N TRP A 139 -18.25 28.45 4.02
CA TRP A 139 -19.52 27.91 3.54
C TRP A 139 -20.28 27.18 4.66
N PHE A 140 -19.62 26.31 5.44
CA PHE A 140 -20.26 25.63 6.59
C PHE A 140 -20.75 26.62 7.64
N THR A 141 -19.97 27.66 7.96
CA THR A 141 -20.37 28.73 8.88
C THR A 141 -21.59 29.48 8.37
N ARG A 142 -21.65 29.82 7.07
CA ARG A 142 -22.81 30.52 6.46
C ARG A 142 -24.07 29.65 6.46
N LYS A 143 -23.92 28.34 6.27
CA LYS A 143 -25.02 27.37 6.32
C LYS A 143 -25.38 26.92 7.74
N GLN A 144 -24.66 27.41 8.75
CA GLN A 144 -24.85 27.06 10.16
C GLN A 144 -24.77 25.55 10.43
N LEU A 145 -23.88 24.85 9.71
CA LEU A 145 -23.71 23.41 9.83
C LEU A 145 -22.58 23.06 10.79
N GLU A 146 -22.85 22.17 11.74
CA GLU A 146 -21.83 21.62 12.62
C GLU A 146 -21.01 20.57 11.88
N VAL A 147 -19.69 20.72 11.92
CA VAL A 147 -18.74 19.76 11.34
C VAL A 147 -17.99 19.04 12.44
N LEU A 148 -18.08 17.71 12.45
CA LEU A 148 -17.37 16.86 13.39
C LEU A 148 -15.85 17.03 13.21
N ALA A 149 -15.17 17.42 14.28
CA ALA A 149 -13.71 17.45 14.28
C ALA A 149 -13.18 16.05 13.94
N TRP A 150 -12.26 15.92 12.97
CA TRP A 150 -11.82 14.60 12.51
C TRP A 150 -10.29 14.44 12.58
N PRO A 151 -9.76 13.29 13.04
CA PRO A 151 -8.32 13.05 13.07
C PRO A 151 -7.79 12.63 11.69
N ALA A 152 -6.68 13.24 11.25
CA ALA A 152 -6.03 12.93 9.97
C ALA A 152 -5.67 11.44 9.81
N ASN A 153 -5.71 10.92 8.57
CA ASN A 153 -5.39 9.54 8.21
C ASN A 153 -6.18 8.50 9.02
N SER A 154 -7.50 8.69 9.13
CA SER A 154 -8.38 7.79 9.90
C SER A 154 -9.55 7.22 9.11
N PRO A 155 -9.31 6.56 7.96
CA PRO A 155 -10.37 5.91 7.20
C PRO A 155 -11.01 4.76 7.98
N ASP A 156 -10.29 4.15 8.92
CA ASP A 156 -10.81 3.08 9.78
C ASP A 156 -11.86 3.54 10.79
N LEU A 157 -11.92 4.84 11.08
CA LEU A 157 -12.96 5.43 11.92
C LEU A 157 -14.19 5.87 11.10
N ASN A 158 -14.04 6.04 9.79
CA ASN A 158 -15.12 6.49 8.93
C ASN A 158 -15.99 5.30 8.50
N VAL A 159 -17.25 5.32 8.90
CA VAL A 159 -18.13 4.16 8.73
C VAL A 159 -18.54 3.93 7.28
N ILE A 160 -18.55 4.98 6.45
CA ILE A 160 -18.87 4.86 5.02
C ILE A 160 -17.84 4.02 4.25
N GLU A 161 -16.62 3.87 4.76
CA GLU A 161 -15.59 3.01 4.16
C GLU A 161 -16.00 1.54 4.16
N ASN A 162 -16.73 1.10 5.20
CA ASN A 162 -17.32 -0.24 5.25
C ASN A 162 -18.41 -0.40 4.18
N LEU A 163 -19.22 0.64 3.98
CA LEU A 163 -20.25 0.66 2.93
C LEU A 163 -19.60 0.60 1.54
N TRP A 164 -18.54 1.36 1.31
CA TRP A 164 -17.76 1.28 0.08
C TRP A 164 -17.18 -0.11 -0.15
N ALA A 165 -16.66 -0.77 0.88
CA ALA A 165 -16.16 -2.14 0.76
C ALA A 165 -17.25 -3.14 0.33
N ILE A 166 -18.47 -3.02 0.90
CA ILE A 166 -19.63 -3.85 0.53
C ILE A 166 -20.01 -3.62 -0.93
N ILE A 167 -20.11 -2.36 -1.36
CA ILE A 167 -20.51 -2.00 -2.72
C ILE A 167 -19.44 -2.44 -3.73
N LYS A 168 -18.16 -2.20 -3.44
CA LYS A 168 -17.03 -2.68 -4.27
C LYS A 168 -17.06 -4.20 -4.45
N ARG A 169 -17.41 -4.95 -3.40
CA ARG A 169 -17.58 -6.41 -3.48
C ARG A 169 -18.78 -6.81 -4.35
N LYS A 170 -19.93 -6.15 -4.22
CA LYS A 170 -21.12 -6.41 -5.07
C LYS A 170 -20.81 -6.15 -6.55
N ILE A 171 -20.16 -5.03 -6.87
CA ILE A 171 -19.79 -4.66 -8.25
C ILE A 171 -18.79 -5.65 -8.83
N ARG A 172 -17.81 -6.09 -8.03
CA ARG A 172 -16.84 -7.12 -8.44
C ARG A 172 -17.52 -8.40 -8.92
N ASN A 173 -18.59 -8.83 -8.25
CA ASN A 173 -19.33 -10.02 -8.64
C ASN A 173 -20.10 -9.83 -9.97
N ARG A 174 -20.48 -8.60 -10.31
CA ARG A 174 -21.19 -8.27 -11.57
C ARG A 174 -20.27 -8.09 -12.79
N LYS A 175 -18.95 -7.93 -12.57
CA LYS A 175 -17.92 -7.81 -13.62
C LYS A 175 -18.31 -6.84 -14.76
N PRO A 176 -18.54 -5.55 -14.46
CA PRO A 176 -18.85 -4.57 -15.50
C PRO A 176 -17.68 -4.46 -16.50
N THR A 177 -17.98 -4.31 -17.79
CA THR A 177 -16.98 -4.12 -18.85
C THR A 177 -17.00 -2.73 -19.47
N LYS A 178 -18.12 -2.00 -19.32
CA LYS A 178 -18.31 -0.63 -19.81
C LYS A 178 -18.53 0.36 -18.67
N LEU A 179 -18.19 1.62 -18.91
CA LEU A 179 -18.32 2.70 -17.91
C LEU A 179 -19.77 2.94 -17.47
N ASP A 180 -20.71 2.91 -18.41
CA ASP A 180 -22.13 3.14 -18.09
C ASP A 180 -22.71 1.99 -17.28
N GLN A 181 -22.32 0.75 -17.61
CA GLN A 181 -22.68 -0.42 -16.82
C GLN A 181 -22.09 -0.34 -15.40
N LEU A 182 -20.87 0.17 -15.25
CA LEU A 182 -20.27 0.41 -13.93
C LEU A 182 -21.10 1.44 -13.14
N LYS A 183 -21.45 2.58 -13.74
CA LYS A 183 -22.27 3.62 -13.09
C LYS A 183 -23.64 3.08 -12.66
N GLN A 184 -24.32 2.38 -13.55
CA GLN A 184 -25.62 1.78 -13.26
C GLN A 184 -25.51 0.75 -12.11
N ASN A 185 -24.49 -0.11 -12.15
CA ASN A 185 -24.25 -1.08 -11.08
C ASN A 185 -23.95 -0.41 -9.73
N ILE A 186 -23.21 0.70 -9.71
CA ILE A 186 -22.97 1.47 -8.47
C ILE A 186 -24.30 2.04 -7.96
N ALA A 187 -25.07 2.72 -8.82
CA ALA A 187 -26.34 3.33 -8.43
C ALA A 187 -27.33 2.29 -7.88
N THR A 188 -27.53 1.18 -8.59
CA THR A 188 -28.39 0.08 -8.11
C THR A 188 -27.87 -0.53 -6.82
N ALA A 189 -26.54 -0.69 -6.67
CA ALA A 189 -25.98 -1.26 -5.44
C ALA A 189 -26.10 -0.31 -4.24
N TRP A 190 -26.07 1.00 -4.48
CA TRP A 190 -26.24 2.07 -3.51
C TRP A 190 -27.70 2.17 -3.04
N GLU A 191 -28.67 2.17 -3.97
CA GLU A 191 -30.11 2.17 -3.64
C GLU A 191 -30.54 0.87 -2.95
N ALA A 192 -29.91 -0.25 -3.29
CA ALA A 192 -30.17 -1.55 -2.64
C ALA A 192 -29.55 -1.68 -1.24
N VAL A 193 -28.98 -0.61 -0.68
CA VAL A 193 -28.50 -0.58 0.71
C VAL A 193 -29.72 -0.46 1.63
N ASN A 194 -30.22 -1.59 2.09
CA ASN A 194 -31.32 -1.64 3.05
C ASN A 194 -30.79 -1.52 4.50
N TRP A 195 -31.67 -1.13 5.42
CA TRP A 195 -31.48 -1.07 6.87
C TRP A 195 -30.81 -2.29 7.49
N THR A 196 -31.04 -3.49 6.95
CA THR A 196 -30.38 -4.72 7.41
C THR A 196 -28.87 -4.72 7.16
N MET A 197 -28.42 -4.14 6.04
CA MET A 197 -26.99 -3.95 5.76
C MET A 197 -26.40 -2.84 6.65
N LEU A 198 -27.16 -1.79 6.93
CA LEU A 198 -26.75 -0.71 7.83
C LEU A 198 -26.61 -1.19 9.29
N LYS A 199 -27.41 -2.16 9.75
CA LYS A 199 -27.27 -2.76 11.10
C LYS A 199 -25.93 -3.48 11.32
N ALA A 200 -25.41 -4.19 10.31
CA ALA A 200 -24.08 -4.82 10.38
C ALA A 200 -22.96 -3.77 10.46
N THR A 201 -23.20 -2.59 9.89
CA THR A 201 -22.31 -1.44 10.01
C THR A 201 -22.46 -0.76 11.39
N ARG A 202 -23.70 -0.63 11.89
CA ARG A 202 -24.07 -0.09 13.21
C ARG A 202 -23.49 -0.90 14.37
N SER A 203 -23.41 -2.23 14.28
CA SER A 203 -22.78 -3.05 15.33
C SER A 203 -21.30 -2.70 15.55
N THR A 204 -20.62 -2.18 14.53
CA THR A 204 -19.23 -1.70 14.63
C THR A 204 -19.14 -0.39 15.43
N MET A 205 -20.19 0.45 15.39
CA MET A 205 -20.25 1.70 16.17
C MET A 205 -20.80 1.50 17.59
N LEU A 206 -21.73 0.56 17.79
CA LEU A 206 -22.48 0.43 19.05
C LEU A 206 -21.96 -0.60 20.04
N THR A 207 -20.83 -1.25 19.75
CA THR A 207 -20.26 -2.21 20.69
C THR A 207 -18.77 -1.94 20.89
N PRO A 208 -18.36 -1.44 22.05
CA PRO A 208 -17.02 -1.68 22.53
C PRO A 208 -16.95 -3.18 22.87
N GLY A 209 -16.68 -4.02 21.86
CA GLY A 209 -16.32 -5.43 22.09
C GLY A 209 -17.25 -6.52 21.56
N ALA A 210 -18.32 -6.26 20.79
CA ALA A 210 -19.07 -7.37 20.15
C ALA A 210 -18.39 -7.78 18.84
N SER A 211 -17.33 -8.56 19.01
CA SER A 211 -16.78 -9.45 18.00
C SER A 211 -17.90 -10.36 17.48
N ASN A 212 -18.48 -10.04 16.32
CA ASN A 212 -19.06 -11.08 15.46
C ASN A 212 -17.98 -11.65 14.53
N ASN A 213 -16.84 -11.93 15.14
CA ASN A 213 -15.70 -12.53 14.49
C ASN A 213 -15.69 -14.00 14.86
N LYS A 214 -15.76 -14.84 13.83
CA LYS A 214 -15.11 -16.14 13.84
C LYS A 214 -13.57 -15.97 13.80
N VAL A 215 -13.07 -15.02 14.59
CA VAL A 215 -11.67 -14.68 14.83
C VAL A 215 -11.60 -14.38 16.33
N LYS A 216 -11.18 -15.38 17.10
CA LYS A 216 -10.88 -15.22 18.52
C LYS A 216 -9.85 -14.11 18.67
N TYR A 217 -10.25 -12.98 19.24
CA TYR A 217 -9.30 -12.05 19.83
C TYR A 217 -9.12 -12.45 21.28
N SER A 218 -7.95 -13.02 21.59
CA SER A 218 -7.47 -13.19 22.95
C SER A 218 -6.87 -11.88 23.44
N ARG A 219 -7.13 -11.53 24.71
CA ARG A 219 -6.43 -10.43 25.39
C ARG A 219 -4.94 -10.79 25.39
N LEU A 220 -4.11 -9.96 24.76
CA LEU A 220 -2.65 -10.14 24.80
C LEU A 220 -2.22 -10.09 26.27
N ALA A 221 -1.43 -11.07 26.69
CA ALA A 221 -0.81 -11.08 28.01
C ALA A 221 -0.05 -9.76 28.19
N ALA A 222 -0.11 -9.20 29.40
CA ALA A 222 0.52 -7.91 29.69
C ALA A 222 2.05 -7.93 29.54
N ASP A 223 2.65 -9.12 29.42
CA ASP A 223 4.10 -9.34 29.36
C ASP A 223 4.55 -10.06 28.07
N ASP A 224 3.80 -9.94 26.98
CA ASP A 224 4.26 -10.42 25.67
C ASP A 224 4.18 -9.28 24.66
N ASP A 225 5.18 -8.40 24.71
CA ASP A 225 5.57 -7.51 23.63
C ASP A 225 5.90 -8.37 22.41
N GLY A 226 4.83 -8.80 21.72
CA GLY A 226 4.80 -9.51 20.43
C GLY A 226 5.39 -8.70 19.27
N TYR A 227 6.39 -7.89 19.56
CA TYR A 227 7.38 -7.38 18.65
C TYR A 227 8.31 -8.52 18.24
N ILE A 228 7.81 -9.35 17.33
CA ILE A 228 8.65 -10.33 16.67
C ILE A 228 9.40 -9.59 15.54
N ASP A 229 10.64 -9.20 15.81
CA ASP A 229 11.58 -8.59 14.84
C ASP A 229 11.76 -9.40 13.54
N LEU A 230 11.24 -10.64 13.48
CA LEU A 230 11.34 -11.54 12.33
C LEU A 230 10.60 -11.03 11.08
N GLN A 231 9.57 -10.19 11.19
CA GLN A 231 8.91 -9.60 10.01
C GLN A 231 9.82 -8.59 9.27
N PHE A 232 10.78 -7.99 9.98
CA PHE A 232 11.76 -7.05 9.43
C PHE A 232 13.16 -7.64 9.28
N LYS A 233 13.37 -8.89 9.73
CA LYS A 233 14.58 -9.64 9.39
C LYS A 233 14.55 -9.94 7.89
N ARG A 234 15.35 -9.20 7.12
CA ARG A 234 15.73 -9.59 5.75
C ARG A 234 16.10 -11.07 5.80
N SER A 235 15.57 -11.88 4.88
CA SER A 235 16.01 -13.27 4.72
C SER A 235 17.55 -13.27 4.66
N PRO A 236 18.23 -14.24 5.28
CA PRO A 236 19.69 -14.26 5.31
C PRO A 236 20.20 -14.05 3.88
N PRO A 237 21.14 -13.11 3.67
CA PRO A 237 21.60 -12.78 2.33
C PRO A 237 22.08 -14.07 1.67
N LYS A 238 21.52 -14.40 0.51
CA LYS A 238 21.94 -15.58 -0.25
C LYS A 238 23.39 -15.35 -0.65
N VAL A 239 24.31 -16.10 -0.06
CA VAL A 239 25.72 -16.01 -0.39
C VAL A 239 25.91 -16.50 -1.83
N PRO A 240 26.43 -15.68 -2.76
CA PRO A 240 26.58 -16.05 -4.15
C PRO A 240 27.83 -16.93 -4.33
N TYR A 241 27.75 -18.20 -3.90
CA TYR A 241 28.87 -19.14 -3.89
C TYR A 241 29.53 -19.31 -5.27
N LYS A 242 28.75 -19.28 -6.36
CA LYS A 242 29.27 -19.37 -7.74
C LYS A 242 30.15 -18.16 -8.09
N ALA A 243 29.70 -16.95 -7.76
CA ALA A 243 30.45 -15.72 -8.01
C ALA A 243 31.72 -15.64 -7.16
N ILE A 244 31.66 -16.10 -5.90
CA ILE A 244 32.85 -16.20 -5.04
C ILE A 244 33.85 -17.21 -5.60
N ALA A 245 33.39 -18.38 -6.07
CA ALA A 245 34.25 -19.37 -6.71
C ALA A 245 34.94 -18.80 -7.98
N LEU A 246 34.21 -18.06 -8.81
CA LEU A 246 34.77 -17.38 -9.98
C LEU A 246 35.80 -16.31 -9.59
N ALA A 247 35.52 -15.51 -8.55
CA ALA A 247 36.46 -14.50 -8.07
C ALA A 247 37.76 -15.11 -7.53
N ILE A 248 37.68 -16.23 -6.81
CA ILE A 248 38.84 -17.00 -6.35
C ILE A 248 39.63 -17.52 -7.55
N PHE A 249 38.95 -18.06 -8.56
CA PHE A 249 39.59 -18.56 -9.78
C PHE A 249 40.35 -17.45 -10.53
N LEU A 250 39.72 -16.29 -10.75
CA LEU A 250 40.33 -15.13 -11.39
C LEU A 250 41.53 -14.59 -10.58
N PHE A 251 41.39 -14.53 -9.25
CA PHE A 251 42.48 -14.10 -8.36
C PHE A 251 43.69 -15.04 -8.45
N LEU A 252 43.47 -16.36 -8.42
CA LEU A 252 44.54 -17.35 -8.49
C LEU A 252 45.25 -17.33 -9.85
N ILE A 253 44.50 -17.33 -10.95
CA ILE A 253 45.09 -17.28 -12.30
C ILE A 253 45.82 -15.96 -12.54
N GLY A 254 45.24 -14.83 -12.14
CA GLY A 254 45.91 -13.53 -12.24
C GLY A 254 47.20 -13.49 -11.44
N SER A 255 47.21 -14.00 -10.21
CA SER A 255 48.41 -14.08 -9.37
C SER A 255 49.49 -14.99 -9.97
N LEU A 256 49.09 -16.12 -10.56
CA LEU A 256 50.01 -17.04 -11.23
C LEU A 256 50.64 -16.38 -12.47
N LEU A 257 49.84 -15.70 -13.31
CA LEU A 257 50.34 -15.02 -14.50
C LEU A 257 51.28 -13.87 -14.16
N ILE A 258 50.98 -13.10 -13.12
CA ILE A 258 51.86 -12.01 -12.63
C ILE A 258 53.16 -12.60 -12.06
N SER A 259 53.07 -13.67 -11.25
CA SER A 259 54.26 -14.31 -10.66
C SER A 259 55.14 -14.93 -11.73
N PHE A 260 54.54 -15.63 -12.70
CA PHE A 260 55.25 -16.19 -13.84
C PHE A 260 55.88 -15.08 -14.70
N GLY A 261 55.14 -14.02 -15.01
CA GLY A 261 55.67 -12.85 -15.72
C GLY A 261 56.84 -12.18 -14.99
N ALA A 262 56.77 -12.08 -13.66
CA ALA A 262 57.86 -11.54 -12.83
C ALA A 262 59.10 -12.45 -12.84
N LEU A 263 58.92 -13.77 -12.82
CA LEU A 263 60.03 -14.73 -12.94
C LEU A 263 60.70 -14.66 -14.32
N LEU A 264 59.92 -14.48 -15.39
CA LEU A 264 60.44 -14.25 -16.74
C LEU A 264 61.23 -12.94 -16.83
N LEU A 265 60.76 -11.85 -16.19
CA LEU A 265 61.50 -10.58 -16.11
C LEU A 265 62.77 -10.68 -15.27
N SER A 266 62.78 -11.52 -14.23
CA SER A 266 63.93 -11.70 -13.35
C SER A 266 65.07 -12.52 -13.98
N GLY A 267 64.87 -13.06 -15.19
CA GLY A 267 65.87 -13.87 -15.89
C GLY A 267 66.14 -15.24 -15.23
N SER A 268 65.25 -15.69 -14.34
CA SER A 268 65.38 -17.00 -13.66
C SER A 268 64.99 -18.19 -14.55
N ILE A 269 64.34 -17.92 -15.68
CA ILE A 269 63.94 -18.88 -16.71
C ILE A 269 64.45 -18.31 -18.04
N GLU A 270 65.27 -19.05 -18.79
CA GLU A 270 65.69 -18.64 -20.12
C GLU A 270 64.50 -18.67 -21.08
N VAL A 271 64.19 -17.54 -21.72
CA VAL A 271 63.01 -17.39 -22.59
C VAL A 271 63.46 -17.11 -24.02
N GLU A 272 62.99 -17.94 -24.96
CA GLU A 272 63.28 -17.81 -26.40
C GLU A 272 62.66 -16.54 -27.02
N HIS A 273 61.62 -15.98 -26.38
CA HIS A 273 60.88 -14.80 -26.83
C HIS A 273 60.61 -13.79 -25.70
N PRO A 274 61.58 -12.90 -25.37
CA PRO A 274 61.44 -11.93 -24.28
C PRO A 274 60.28 -10.95 -24.48
N ASP A 275 59.91 -10.65 -25.72
CA ASP A 275 58.82 -9.73 -26.09
C ASP A 275 57.43 -10.18 -25.61
N ARG A 276 57.25 -11.47 -25.30
CA ARG A 276 55.97 -12.04 -24.84
C ARG A 276 55.74 -11.85 -23.34
N THR A 277 56.75 -11.40 -22.59
CA THR A 277 56.68 -11.27 -21.13
C THR A 277 55.77 -10.13 -20.68
N ILE A 278 55.83 -8.97 -21.34
CA ILE A 278 55.03 -7.79 -20.99
C ILE A 278 53.52 -8.04 -21.21
N PRO A 279 53.05 -8.61 -22.34
CA PRO A 279 51.66 -8.97 -22.52
C PRO A 279 51.11 -9.96 -21.46
N VAL A 280 51.91 -10.93 -21.02
CA VAL A 280 51.51 -11.90 -19.98
C VAL A 280 51.24 -11.20 -18.66
N ILE A 281 52.08 -10.22 -18.28
CA ILE A 281 51.88 -9.42 -17.07
C ILE A 281 50.62 -8.54 -17.21
N ILE A 282 50.42 -7.90 -18.37
CA ILE A 282 49.24 -7.05 -18.61
C ILE A 282 47.95 -7.88 -18.49
N ILE A 283 47.90 -9.06 -19.12
CA ILE A 283 46.75 -9.97 -19.01
C ILE A 283 46.58 -10.43 -17.56
N GLY A 284 47.67 -10.76 -16.88
CA GLY A 284 47.65 -11.11 -15.46
C GLY A 284 47.03 -10.03 -14.58
N VAL A 285 47.39 -8.75 -14.78
CA VAL A 285 46.81 -7.61 -14.05
C VAL A 285 45.33 -7.42 -14.37
N LEU A 286 44.93 -7.52 -15.65
CA LEU A 286 43.53 -7.39 -16.06
C LEU A 286 42.63 -8.48 -15.47
N VAL A 287 43.15 -9.71 -15.33
CA VAL A 287 42.44 -10.84 -14.71
C VAL A 287 42.45 -10.74 -13.18
N PHE A 288 43.53 -10.24 -12.58
CA PHE A 288 43.70 -10.11 -11.14
C PHE A 288 42.78 -9.06 -10.51
N LEU A 289 42.65 -7.88 -11.13
CA LEU A 289 41.92 -6.74 -10.54
C LEU A 289 40.45 -7.06 -10.20
N PRO A 290 39.63 -7.65 -11.10
CA PRO A 290 38.27 -8.05 -10.76
C PRO A 290 38.21 -9.14 -9.70
N GLY A 291 39.10 -10.15 -9.78
CA GLY A 291 39.16 -11.26 -8.82
C GLY A 291 39.46 -10.77 -7.40
N PHE A 292 40.47 -9.91 -7.25
CA PHE A 292 40.85 -9.30 -5.98
C PHE A 292 39.74 -8.40 -5.42
N TYR A 293 39.12 -7.57 -6.26
CA TYR A 293 38.05 -6.66 -5.86
C TYR A 293 36.85 -7.40 -5.27
N HIS A 294 36.35 -8.44 -5.95
CA HIS A 294 35.20 -9.22 -5.47
C HIS A 294 35.54 -10.10 -4.26
N LEU A 295 36.76 -10.66 -4.20
CA LEU A 295 37.21 -11.43 -3.04
C LEU A 295 37.33 -10.55 -1.78
N ARG A 296 37.79 -9.30 -1.95
CA ARG A 296 37.83 -8.30 -0.88
C ARG A 296 36.42 -7.99 -0.35
N ILE A 297 35.45 -7.77 -1.23
CA ILE A 297 34.05 -7.51 -0.82
C ILE A 297 33.48 -8.72 -0.08
N ALA A 298 33.68 -9.93 -0.60
CA ALA A 298 33.25 -11.17 0.06
C ALA A 298 33.87 -11.34 1.46
N TYR A 299 35.16 -11.02 1.61
CA TYR A 299 35.84 -11.06 2.90
C TYR A 299 35.23 -10.07 3.90
N TYR A 300 35.08 -8.80 3.52
CA TYR A 300 34.51 -7.78 4.41
C TYR A 300 33.03 -8.02 4.73
N ALA A 301 32.26 -8.54 3.77
CA ALA A 301 30.89 -8.98 3.98
C ALA A 301 30.81 -10.16 4.96
N SER A 302 31.73 -11.14 4.88
CA SER A 302 31.79 -12.28 5.81
C SER A 302 32.11 -11.87 7.26
N LYS A 303 32.89 -10.79 7.43
CA LYS A 303 33.25 -10.22 8.73
C LYS A 303 32.23 -9.22 9.27
N GLY A 304 31.19 -8.89 8.50
CA GLY A 304 30.11 -8.00 8.92
C GLY A 304 30.49 -6.52 8.97
N TYR A 305 31.48 -6.08 8.19
CA TYR A 305 31.86 -4.66 8.14
C TYR A 305 30.74 -3.81 7.52
N ARG A 306 30.47 -2.65 8.14
CA ARG A 306 29.42 -1.73 7.69
C ARG A 306 29.74 -1.18 6.30
N GLY A 307 28.83 -1.39 5.34
CA GLY A 307 28.96 -0.91 3.97
C GLY A 307 29.40 -1.95 2.93
N TYR A 308 29.60 -3.21 3.33
CA TYR A 308 29.89 -4.32 2.41
C TYR A 308 28.76 -5.35 2.47
N SER A 309 28.16 -5.68 1.33
CA SER A 309 27.11 -6.68 1.21
C SER A 309 27.48 -7.76 0.20
N PHE A 310 26.98 -8.99 0.40
CA PHE A 310 27.06 -10.03 -0.64
C PHE A 310 26.23 -9.67 -1.89
N GLU A 311 25.31 -8.71 -1.78
CA GLU A 311 24.53 -8.16 -2.90
C GLU A 311 25.37 -7.30 -3.85
N ASP A 312 26.54 -6.83 -3.42
CA ASP A 312 27.46 -6.02 -4.23
C ASP A 312 28.33 -6.89 -5.17
N ILE A 313 28.19 -8.22 -5.08
CA ILE A 313 28.88 -9.17 -5.95
C ILE A 313 27.93 -9.54 -7.10
N PRO A 314 28.31 -9.33 -8.37
CA PRO A 314 27.47 -9.67 -9.51
C PRO A 314 27.13 -11.17 -9.51
N ASP A 315 25.85 -11.47 -9.66
CA ASP A 315 25.38 -12.84 -9.84
C ASP A 315 25.55 -13.22 -11.31
N PHE A 316 26.31 -14.28 -11.57
CA PHE A 316 26.57 -14.80 -12.92
C PHE A 316 25.72 -16.04 -13.23
N GLY A 317 24.67 -16.29 -12.45
CA GLY A 317 23.77 -17.42 -12.63
C GLY A 317 22.41 -17.02 -13.20
N ASP A 318 22.30 -17.03 -14.52
CA ASP A 318 21.06 -17.40 -15.23
C ASP A 318 21.35 -18.66 -16.07
#